data_AF-A0A3D3Q7R8-F1
#
_entry.id   AF-A0A3D3Q7R8-F1
#
_cell.length_a   1.000
_cell.length_b   1.000
_cell.length_c   1.000
_cell.angle_alpha   90.00
_cell.angle_beta   90.00
_cell.angle_gamma   90.00
#
_symmetry.space_group_name_H-M   'P 1'
#
loop_
_entity.id
_entity.type
_entity.pdbx_description
1 polymer ?
#
loop_
_entity_poly.entity_id
_entity_poly.type
_entity_poly.pdbx_seq_one_letter_code
_entity_poly.pdbx_strand_id
1 'polypeptide(L)'
;MVIVMKAHATDDEVEAVMQRIESLGLQAHVSRGQERTIVGLIGDERPVDPEFFEVLPGVERAVRILHPFRLASRDFHPEDRVITLKPGIELGGPQVMVMAGPCAVETQEQLEASAEAVFAAGARILRGGAFKPRTS
;
A
#
# COMPACT_ATOMS: atom_id res chain seq x y z
N MET A 1 -12.41 -8.03 -5.47
CA MET A 1 -13.08 -6.73 -5.17
C MET A 1 -14.57 -7.02 -5.18
N VAL A 2 -15.35 -6.28 -4.41
CA VAL A 2 -16.81 -6.42 -4.39
C VAL A 2 -17.45 -5.08 -4.71
N ILE A 3 -18.28 -5.05 -5.73
CA ILE A 3 -19.10 -3.90 -6.11
C ILE A 3 -20.48 -4.07 -5.50
N VAL A 4 -20.92 -3.05 -4.75
CA VAL A 4 -22.28 -2.98 -4.20
C VAL A 4 -23.11 -2.11 -5.13
N MET A 5 -24.22 -2.67 -5.64
CA MET A 5 -25.14 -1.94 -6.49
C MET A 5 -26.14 -1.12 -5.65
N LYS A 6 -26.68 -0.05 -6.24
CA LYS A 6 -27.83 0.71 -5.72
C LYS A 6 -29.05 -0.22 -5.62
N ALA A 7 -29.97 0.07 -4.69
CA ALA A 7 -31.12 -0.79 -4.36
C ALA A 7 -32.07 -1.01 -5.54
N HIS A 8 -32.10 -0.05 -6.46
CA HIS A 8 -32.93 -0.05 -7.66
C HIS A 8 -32.11 -0.10 -8.94
N ALA A 9 -30.89 -0.63 -8.86
CA ALA A 9 -30.06 -0.79 -10.05
C ALA A 9 -30.76 -1.72 -11.05
N THR A 10 -30.80 -1.31 -12.32
CA THR A 10 -31.47 -2.10 -13.36
C THR A 10 -30.61 -3.29 -13.79
N ASP A 11 -31.22 -4.28 -14.43
CA ASP A 11 -30.47 -5.40 -14.99
C ASP A 11 -29.44 -4.94 -16.04
N ASP A 12 -29.76 -3.90 -16.82
CA ASP A 12 -28.84 -3.30 -17.79
C ASP A 12 -27.63 -2.65 -17.10
N GLU A 13 -27.82 -2.01 -15.94
CA GLU A 13 -26.71 -1.43 -15.16
C GLU A 13 -25.81 -2.54 -14.57
N VAL A 14 -26.41 -3.63 -14.07
CA VAL A 14 -25.65 -4.79 -13.58
C VAL A 14 -24.84 -5.43 -14.71
N GLU A 15 -25.46 -5.62 -15.87
CA GLU A 15 -24.81 -6.17 -17.06
C GLU A 15 -23.66 -5.27 -17.56
N ALA A 16 -23.85 -3.96 -17.56
CA ALA A 16 -22.79 -3.01 -17.90
C ALA A 16 -21.58 -3.11 -16.95
N VAL A 17 -21.81 -3.30 -15.65
CA VAL A 17 -20.74 -3.54 -14.67
C VAL A 17 -20.04 -4.87 -14.97
N MET A 18 -20.78 -5.94 -15.26
CA MET A 18 -20.20 -7.25 -15.61
C MET A 18 -19.30 -7.15 -16.86
N GLN A 19 -19.81 -6.56 -17.93
CA GLN A 19 -19.05 -6.35 -19.18
C GLN A 19 -17.80 -5.51 -18.94
N ARG A 20 -17.88 -4.50 -18.06
CA ARG A 20 -16.71 -3.70 -17.70
C ARG A 20 -15.66 -4.54 -16.97
N ILE A 21 -16.05 -5.42 -16.05
CA ILE A 21 -15.15 -6.35 -15.36
C ILE A 21 -14.47 -7.28 -16.37
N GLU A 22 -15.25 -7.88 -17.26
CA GLU A 22 -14.75 -8.81 -18.29
C GLU A 22 -13.81 -8.13 -19.29
N SER A 23 -14.06 -6.86 -19.64
CA SER A 23 -13.17 -6.06 -20.49
C SER A 23 -11.77 -5.86 -19.89
N LEU A 24 -11.62 -6.03 -18.58
CA LEU A 24 -10.34 -5.96 -17.87
C LEU A 24 -9.67 -7.34 -17.72
N GLY A 25 -10.24 -8.39 -18.32
CA GLY A 25 -9.74 -9.76 -18.22
C GLY A 25 -10.04 -10.43 -16.88
N LEU A 26 -10.99 -9.88 -16.11
CA LEU A 26 -11.46 -10.42 -14.83
C LEU A 26 -12.79 -11.16 -15.03
N GLN A 27 -13.14 -12.04 -14.10
CA GLN A 27 -14.44 -12.70 -14.08
C GLN A 27 -15.40 -11.98 -13.14
N ALA A 28 -16.64 -11.78 -13.57
CA ALA A 28 -17.69 -11.23 -12.72
C ALA A 28 -18.53 -12.36 -12.09
N HIS A 29 -18.86 -12.22 -10.82
CA HIS A 29 -19.79 -13.11 -10.13
C HIS A 29 -20.91 -12.30 -9.48
N VAL A 30 -22.14 -12.46 -9.95
CA VAL A 30 -23.29 -11.71 -9.43
C VAL A 30 -24.01 -12.49 -8.34
N SER A 31 -24.26 -11.82 -7.22
CA SER A 31 -25.13 -12.28 -6.16
C SER A 31 -26.32 -11.32 -6.06
N ARG A 32 -27.51 -11.82 -6.42
CA ARG A 32 -28.78 -11.06 -6.33
C ARG A 32 -29.41 -11.32 -4.97
N GLY A 33 -29.24 -10.38 -4.05
CA GLY A 33 -29.88 -10.42 -2.73
C GLY A 33 -31.30 -9.87 -2.76
N GLN A 34 -32.04 -10.04 -1.65
CA GLN A 34 -33.40 -9.51 -1.51
C GLN A 34 -33.42 -7.97 -1.47
N GLU A 35 -32.41 -7.36 -0.87
CA GLU A 35 -32.31 -5.90 -0.75
C GLU A 35 -31.32 -5.27 -1.73
N ARG A 36 -30.25 -5.99 -2.08
CA ARG A 36 -29.12 -5.47 -2.84
C ARG A 36 -28.52 -6.53 -3.76
N THR A 37 -28.10 -6.09 -4.94
CA THR A 37 -27.24 -6.88 -5.84
C THR A 37 -25.79 -6.54 -5.58
N ILE A 38 -24.95 -7.58 -5.57
CA ILE A 38 -23.51 -7.49 -5.35
C ILE A 38 -22.81 -8.15 -6.54
N VAL A 39 -21.76 -7.51 -7.06
CA VAL A 39 -20.93 -8.06 -8.14
C VAL A 39 -19.50 -8.25 -7.63
N GLY A 40 -19.08 -9.51 -7.48
CA GLY A 40 -17.72 -9.87 -7.14
C GLY A 40 -16.82 -9.89 -8.37
N LEU A 41 -15.61 -9.36 -8.24
CA LEU A 41 -14.54 -9.48 -9.22
C LEU A 41 -13.64 -10.65 -8.79
N ILE A 42 -13.44 -11.61 -9.69
CA ILE A 42 -12.58 -12.78 -9.51
C ILE A 42 -11.38 -12.65 -10.46
N GLY A 43 -10.17 -12.76 -9.91
CA GLY A 43 -8.91 -12.63 -10.65
C GLY A 43 -7.93 -11.74 -9.90
N ASP A 44 -6.93 -11.19 -10.60
CA ASP A 44 -6.00 -10.21 -10.00
C ASP A 44 -6.58 -8.80 -10.09
N GLU A 45 -7.44 -8.42 -9.14
CA GLU A 45 -8.06 -7.08 -9.11
C GLU A 45 -7.13 -5.95 -8.62
N ARG A 46 -5.91 -6.26 -8.17
CA ARG A 46 -5.02 -5.28 -7.52
C ARG A 46 -4.68 -4.07 -8.41
N PRO A 47 -4.47 -4.22 -9.73
CA PRO A 47 -4.23 -3.10 -10.63
C PRO A 47 -5.47 -2.23 -10.89
N VAL A 48 -6.67 -2.71 -10.53
CA VAL A 48 -7.92 -2.04 -10.86
C VAL A 48 -8.31 -1.08 -9.74
N ASP A 49 -8.56 0.18 -10.09
CA ASP A 49 -9.04 1.18 -9.14
C ASP A 49 -10.57 1.06 -8.91
N PRO A 50 -11.05 0.93 -7.66
CA PRO A 50 -12.47 1.02 -7.32
C PRO A 50 -13.18 2.21 -7.94
N GLU A 51 -12.52 3.37 -8.03
CA GLU A 51 -13.11 4.60 -8.55
C GLU A 51 -13.61 4.44 -10.00
N PHE A 52 -13.00 3.54 -10.79
CA PHE A 52 -13.47 3.25 -12.15
C PHE A 52 -14.88 2.65 -12.20
N PHE A 53 -15.31 1.98 -11.14
CA PHE A 53 -16.65 1.40 -11.05
C PHE A 53 -17.63 2.32 -10.32
N GLU A 54 -17.16 3.13 -9.36
CA GLU A 54 -18.03 4.04 -8.62
C GLU A 54 -18.64 5.14 -9.48
N VAL A 55 -18.02 5.45 -10.63
CA VAL A 55 -18.57 6.37 -11.63
C VAL A 55 -19.67 5.76 -12.51
N LEU A 56 -19.86 4.43 -12.48
CA LEU A 56 -20.85 3.76 -13.33
C LEU A 56 -22.27 3.95 -12.77
N PRO A 57 -23.28 4.10 -13.66
CA PRO A 57 -24.68 4.03 -13.26
C PRO A 57 -24.99 2.74 -12.49
N GLY A 58 -25.94 2.80 -11.57
CA GLY A 58 -26.29 1.65 -10.71
C GLY A 58 -25.27 1.27 -9.63
N VAL A 59 -24.03 1.77 -9.62
CA VAL A 59 -23.03 1.44 -8.58
C VAL A 59 -23.18 2.35 -7.36
N GLU A 60 -23.23 1.78 -6.16
CA GLU A 60 -23.21 2.52 -4.90
C GLU A 60 -21.79 2.73 -4.38
N ARG A 61 -20.97 1.67 -4.38
CA ARG A 61 -19.56 1.70 -3.96
C ARG A 61 -18.81 0.47 -4.42
N ALA A 62 -17.49 0.57 -4.52
CA ALA A 62 -16.61 -0.55 -4.80
C ALA A 62 -15.62 -0.77 -3.65
N VAL A 63 -15.61 -1.98 -3.10
CA VAL A 63 -14.82 -2.33 -1.91
C VAL A 63 -13.72 -3.33 -2.30
N ARG A 64 -12.46 -2.96 -2.03
CA ARG A 64 -11.34 -3.90 -2.18
C ARG A 64 -11.45 -5.01 -1.13
N ILE A 65 -11.28 -6.25 -1.57
CA ILE A 65 -11.15 -7.40 -0.66
C ILE A 65 -9.69 -7.69 -0.41
N LEU A 66 -8.87 -7.66 -1.47
CA LEU A 66 -7.43 -7.83 -1.37
C LEU A 66 -6.72 -6.49 -1.17
N HIS A 67 -5.72 -6.49 -0.29
CA HIS A 67 -4.77 -5.39 -0.17
C HIS A 67 -4.01 -5.19 -1.50
N PRO A 68 -3.80 -3.94 -1.95
CA PRO A 68 -3.07 -3.68 -3.20
C PRO A 68 -1.58 -4.04 -3.09
N PHE A 69 -1.02 -4.10 -1.88
CA PHE A 69 0.39 -4.31 -1.59
C PHE A 69 0.76 -5.77 -1.24
N ARG A 70 0.39 -6.73 -2.10
CA ARG A 70 0.61 -8.18 -1.84
C ARG A 70 2.02 -8.52 -1.31
N LEU A 71 3.08 -8.00 -1.93
CA LEU A 71 4.46 -8.34 -1.55
C LEU A 71 4.90 -7.82 -0.17
N ALA A 72 4.20 -6.81 0.35
CA ALA A 72 4.45 -6.23 1.68
C ALA A 72 3.39 -6.65 2.72
N SER A 73 2.39 -7.45 2.33
CA SER A 73 1.35 -7.92 3.26
C SER A 73 1.81 -9.14 4.06
N ARG A 74 1.42 -9.21 5.33
CA ARG A 74 1.57 -10.41 6.16
C ARG A 74 0.72 -11.58 5.69
N ASP A 75 -0.38 -11.33 4.98
CA ASP A 75 -1.20 -12.39 4.37
C ASP A 75 -0.38 -13.20 3.36
N PHE A 76 0.59 -12.56 2.70
CA PHE A 76 1.45 -13.19 1.70
C PHE A 76 2.84 -13.54 2.26
N HIS A 77 3.37 -12.74 3.19
CA HIS A 77 4.64 -12.98 3.87
C HIS A 77 4.43 -12.92 5.39
N PRO A 78 3.98 -14.01 6.02
CA PRO A 78 3.58 -14.00 7.44
C PRO A 78 4.75 -13.71 8.38
N GLU A 79 5.93 -14.20 8.02
CA GLU A 79 7.16 -14.06 8.79
C GLU A 79 7.69 -12.63 8.79
N ASP A 80 8.35 -12.24 9.89
CA ASP A 80 9.05 -10.96 9.96
C ASP A 80 10.21 -10.90 8.97
N ARG A 81 10.35 -9.76 8.31
CA ARG A 81 11.48 -9.50 7.42
C ARG A 81 12.58 -8.78 8.17
N VAL A 82 13.65 -9.50 8.48
CA VAL A 82 14.86 -8.94 9.09
C VAL A 82 15.88 -8.60 8.00
N ILE A 83 16.39 -7.37 8.01
CA ILE A 83 17.46 -6.93 7.11
C ILE A 83 18.76 -6.81 7.90
N THR A 84 19.78 -7.56 7.52
CA THR A 84 21.10 -7.53 8.18
C THR A 84 22.07 -6.64 7.40
N LEU A 85 22.52 -5.56 8.03
CA LEU A 85 23.59 -4.70 7.54
C LEU A 85 24.94 -5.18 8.09
N LYS A 86 26.02 -5.08 7.33
CA LYS A 86 27.37 -5.33 7.84
C LYS A 86 27.69 -4.32 8.96
N PRO A 87 28.38 -4.72 10.05
CA PRO A 87 28.96 -6.05 10.32
C PRO A 87 28.01 -7.07 10.99
N GLY A 88 26.72 -6.77 11.15
CA GLY A 88 25.73 -7.63 11.82
C GLY A 88 24.60 -6.86 12.50
N ILE A 89 24.26 -5.67 11.99
CA ILE A 89 23.18 -4.82 12.53
C ILE A 89 21.87 -5.28 11.91
N GLU A 90 20.89 -5.67 12.72
CA GLU A 90 19.59 -6.17 12.26
C GLU A 90 18.50 -5.09 12.31
N LEU A 91 17.75 -4.94 11.22
CA LEU A 91 16.56 -4.09 11.12
C LEU A 91 15.32 -4.97 11.05
N GLY A 92 14.34 -4.74 11.92
CA GLY A 92 13.11 -5.54 11.99
C GLY A 92 13.20 -6.77 12.91
N GLY A 93 14.32 -6.93 13.63
CA GLY A 93 14.44 -7.90 14.72
C GLY A 93 13.83 -7.40 16.04
N PRO A 94 14.06 -8.11 17.16
CA PRO A 94 13.48 -7.76 18.47
C PRO A 94 14.09 -6.50 19.11
N GLN A 95 15.21 -6.01 18.58
CA GLN A 95 15.90 -4.82 19.09
C GLN A 95 15.27 -3.53 18.53
N VAL A 96 15.12 -2.53 19.40
CA VAL A 96 14.74 -1.18 18.96
C VAL A 96 15.95 -0.53 18.28
N MET A 97 15.84 -0.25 16.99
CA MET A 97 16.89 0.41 16.23
C MET A 97 16.73 1.93 16.26
N VAL A 98 17.80 2.64 16.60
CA VAL A 98 17.87 4.10 16.55
C VAL A 98 18.78 4.54 15.41
N MET A 99 18.23 5.35 14.49
CA MET A 99 18.97 6.00 13.40
C MET A 99 18.95 7.52 13.65
N ALA A 100 20.12 8.12 13.87
CA ALA A 100 20.23 9.52 14.27
C ALA A 100 21.29 10.26 13.45
N GLY A 101 21.23 11.59 13.46
CA GLY A 101 22.12 12.45 12.68
C GLY A 101 21.38 13.68 12.14
N PRO A 102 22.10 14.58 11.44
CA PRO A 102 21.56 15.88 11.07
C PRO A 102 20.45 15.79 10.01
N CYS A 103 19.62 16.84 9.95
CA CYS A 103 18.56 16.92 8.95
C CYS A 103 19.11 17.09 7.52
N ALA A 104 20.12 17.95 7.37
CA ALA A 104 20.91 18.15 6.16
C ALA A 104 22.39 18.04 6.51
N VAL A 105 23.19 17.50 5.59
CA VAL A 105 24.65 17.53 5.71
C VAL A 105 25.10 18.90 5.22
N GLU A 106 25.58 19.74 6.13
CA GLU A 106 25.95 21.13 5.84
C GLU A 106 27.45 21.28 5.67
N THR A 107 28.23 20.69 6.57
CA THR A 107 29.70 20.65 6.47
C THR A 107 30.23 19.28 6.89
N GLN A 108 31.51 19.02 6.56
CA GLN A 108 32.19 17.82 6.98
C GLN A 108 32.32 17.75 8.50
N GLU A 109 32.73 18.86 9.14
CA GLU A 109 32.96 18.94 10.58
C GLU A 109 31.67 18.68 11.37
N GLN A 110 30.53 19.24 10.91
CA GLN A 110 29.22 18.99 11.50
C GLN A 110 28.83 17.52 11.41
N LEU A 111 29.09 16.87 10.27
CA LEU A 111 28.76 15.46 10.07
C LEU A 111 29.64 14.55 10.94
N GLU A 112 30.94 14.81 11.03
CA GLU A 112 31.88 14.06 11.86
C GLU A 112 31.51 14.18 13.34
N ALA A 113 31.29 15.39 13.84
CA ALA A 113 30.83 15.61 15.22
C ALA A 113 29.50 14.91 15.52
N SER A 114 28.56 14.90 14.55
CA SER A 114 27.31 14.17 14.67
C SER A 114 27.52 12.66 14.73
N ALA A 115 28.43 12.12 13.92
CA ALA A 115 28.75 10.69 13.89
C ALA A 115 29.29 10.21 15.24
N GLU A 116 30.23 10.98 15.81
CA GLU A 116 30.81 10.70 17.13
C GLU A 116 29.74 10.72 18.23
N ALA A 117 28.90 11.75 18.27
CA ALA A 117 27.83 11.88 19.27
C ALA A 117 26.79 10.75 19.16
N VAL A 118 26.38 10.41 17.94
CA VAL A 118 25.43 9.31 17.66
C VAL A 118 25.99 7.97 18.12
N PHE A 119 27.27 7.69 17.80
CA PHE A 119 27.92 6.45 18.24
C PHE A 119 28.08 6.39 19.76
N ALA A 120 28.50 7.48 20.40
CA ALA A 120 28.64 7.58 21.85
C ALA A 120 27.30 7.38 22.59
N ALA A 121 26.19 7.79 21.97
CA ALA A 121 24.83 7.56 22.49
C ALA A 121 24.32 6.11 22.27
N GLY A 122 25.11 5.24 21.64
CA GLY A 122 24.78 3.83 21.41
C GLY A 122 24.00 3.54 20.12
N ALA A 123 23.69 4.57 19.32
CA ALA A 123 23.08 4.37 18.01
C ALA A 123 24.13 3.83 17.02
N ARG A 124 23.67 2.99 16.09
CA ARG A 124 24.55 2.24 15.18
C ARG A 124 24.41 2.65 13.72
N ILE A 125 23.52 3.60 13.43
CA ILE A 125 23.21 4.08 12.08
C ILE A 125 23.17 5.61 12.09
N LEU A 126 24.05 6.22 11.29
CA LEU A 126 24.09 7.65 11.04
C LEU A 126 23.20 7.99 9.83
N ARG A 127 22.31 8.97 9.97
CA ARG A 127 21.54 9.55 8.85
C ARG A 127 21.99 10.98 8.54
N GLY A 128 21.85 11.39 7.29
CA GLY A 128 22.10 12.77 6.85
C GLY A 128 21.54 13.00 5.45
N GLY A 129 20.77 14.08 5.26
CA GLY A 129 20.19 14.40 3.95
C GLY A 129 21.21 15.13 3.07
N ALA A 130 21.60 14.54 1.94
CA ALA A 130 22.48 15.17 0.95
C ALA A 130 21.72 16.08 -0.04
N PHE A 131 20.41 15.83 -0.22
CA PHE A 131 19.55 16.59 -1.12
C PHE A 131 18.35 17.14 -0.35
N LYS A 132 17.99 18.39 -0.65
CA LYS A 132 16.78 19.05 -0.16
C LYS A 132 16.04 19.71 -1.33
N PRO A 133 14.70 19.59 -1.42
CA PRO A 133 13.94 20.33 -2.42
C PRO A 133 14.20 21.83 -2.27
N ARG A 134 14.59 22.50 -3.36
CA ARG A 134 14.75 23.94 -3.36
C ARG A 134 13.36 24.58 -3.40
N THR A 135 13.00 25.29 -2.34
CA THR A 135 11.77 26.10 -2.29
C THR A 135 12.15 27.58 -2.41
N SER A 136 12.25 28.08 -3.64
CA SER A 136 12.36 29.50 -4.02
C SER A 136 12.32 29.63 -5.54
#